data_AF-A0AAJ5WUR9-F1
#
_entry.id   AF-A0AAJ5WUR9-F1
#
_cell.length_a   1.000
_cell.length_b   1.000
_cell.length_c   1.000
_cell.angle_alpha   90.00
_cell.angle_beta   90.00
_cell.angle_gamma   90.00
#
_symmetry.space_group_name_H-M   'P 1'
#
loop_
_entity.id
_entity.type
_entity.pdbx_description
1 polymer ?
#
loop_
_entity_poly.entity_id
_entity_poly.type
_entity_poly.pdbx_seq_one_letter_code
_entity_poly.pdbx_strand_id
1 'polypeptide(L)'
;MKTVCSALLFLVLFQANAQDSLATKKIDSLVTSINNSTLPVIRDSVINEVPAIGFSSRAYISMVLLENKVLKYTQHTFLTSLENGATNKLETNSTFYYQEQYLIKVEEYAKEGDKKQEAHWYYHEGKPIYWTSSAENAASRAEQLIKISDAMVNAIQSRINK
;
A
#
# COMPACT_ATOMS: atom_id res chain seq x y z
N MET A 1 4.13 -18.04 -54.98
CA MET A 1 3.23 -17.34 -54.04
C MET A 1 3.80 -17.45 -52.64
N LYS A 2 3.88 -16.31 -51.94
CA LYS A 2 4.57 -16.13 -50.66
C LYS A 2 3.59 -16.36 -49.50
N THR A 3 3.90 -17.29 -48.61
CA THR A 3 3.19 -17.49 -47.33
C THR A 3 4.18 -17.87 -46.23
N VAL A 4 5.02 -16.92 -45.83
CA VAL A 4 5.87 -17.05 -44.62
C VAL A 4 5.89 -15.69 -43.93
N CYS A 5 4.84 -15.37 -43.16
CA CYS A 5 4.85 -14.17 -42.31
C CYS A 5 3.78 -14.13 -41.20
N SER A 6 3.28 -15.28 -40.71
CA SER A 6 2.23 -15.28 -39.68
C SER A 6 2.63 -15.89 -38.33
N ALA A 7 3.80 -16.54 -38.22
CA ALA A 7 4.22 -17.24 -37.00
C ALA A 7 5.02 -16.37 -36.01
N LEU A 8 5.50 -15.18 -36.42
CA LEU A 8 6.35 -14.33 -35.57
C LEU A 8 5.55 -13.47 -34.56
N LEU A 9 4.26 -13.24 -34.81
CA LEU A 9 3.45 -12.33 -33.99
C LEU A 9 3.00 -12.95 -32.65
N PHE A 10 2.94 -14.28 -32.56
CA PHE A 10 2.43 -14.98 -31.36
C PHE A 10 3.47 -15.07 -30.22
N LEU A 11 4.78 -14.97 -30.51
CA LEU A 11 5.84 -15.08 -29.51
C LEU A 11 6.05 -13.80 -28.69
N VAL A 12 5.70 -12.63 -29.24
CA VAL A 12 5.91 -11.33 -28.57
C VAL A 12 4.91 -11.13 -27.42
N LEU A 13 3.69 -11.67 -27.55
CA LEU A 13 2.63 -11.48 -26.55
C LEU A 13 2.84 -12.26 -25.25
N PHE A 14 3.61 -13.35 -25.27
CA PHE A 14 3.92 -14.12 -24.05
C PHE A 14 5.03 -13.51 -23.19
N GLN A 15 5.91 -12.67 -23.76
CA GLN A 15 7.01 -12.09 -22.99
C GLN A 15 6.53 -10.98 -22.03
N ALA A 16 5.50 -10.22 -22.40
CA ALA A 16 4.99 -9.12 -21.57
C ALA A 16 4.45 -9.61 -20.22
N ASN A 17 3.63 -10.68 -20.22
CA ASN A 17 3.03 -11.20 -18.99
C ASN A 17 4.05 -11.84 -18.02
N ALA A 18 5.19 -12.32 -18.52
CA ALA A 18 6.25 -12.90 -17.69
C ALA A 18 7.09 -11.82 -16.98
N GLN A 19 7.22 -10.64 -17.57
CA GLN A 19 8.02 -9.54 -17.03
C GLN A 19 7.41 -8.97 -15.75
N ASP A 20 6.09 -8.76 -15.74
CA ASP A 20 5.37 -8.23 -14.57
C ASP A 20 5.34 -9.22 -13.39
N SER A 21 5.29 -10.53 -13.70
CA SER A 21 5.37 -11.59 -12.70
C SER A 21 6.73 -11.65 -12.01
N LEU A 22 7.83 -11.36 -12.71
CA LEU A 22 9.16 -11.31 -12.11
C LEU A 22 9.34 -10.07 -11.22
N ALA A 23 8.85 -8.91 -11.68
CA ALA A 23 8.94 -7.65 -10.95
C ALA A 23 8.21 -7.71 -9.60
N THR A 24 6.96 -8.19 -9.61
CA THR A 24 6.15 -8.38 -8.40
C THR A 24 6.81 -9.34 -7.39
N LYS A 25 7.39 -10.45 -7.85
CA LYS A 25 8.14 -11.38 -6.98
C LYS A 25 9.37 -10.75 -6.33
N LYS A 26 10.11 -9.92 -7.08
CA LYS A 26 11.26 -9.19 -6.52
C LYS A 26 10.81 -8.22 -5.43
N ILE A 27 9.72 -7.49 -5.67
CA ILE A 27 9.11 -6.59 -4.69
C ILE A 27 8.68 -7.36 -3.43
N ASP A 28 7.99 -8.50 -3.58
CA ASP A 28 7.56 -9.30 -2.43
C ASP A 28 8.75 -9.85 -1.62
N SER A 29 9.86 -10.19 -2.28
CA SER A 29 11.10 -10.59 -1.60
C SER A 29 11.69 -9.44 -0.78
N LEU A 30 11.72 -8.22 -1.32
CA LEU A 30 12.16 -7.02 -0.59
C LEU A 30 11.24 -6.71 0.60
N VAL A 31 9.93 -6.75 0.39
CA VAL A 31 8.91 -6.57 1.44
C VAL A 31 9.11 -7.58 2.57
N THR A 32 9.35 -8.84 2.23
CA THR A 32 9.64 -9.90 3.21
C THR A 32 10.91 -9.59 3.99
N SER A 33 11.98 -9.13 3.32
CA SER A 33 13.22 -8.72 3.99
C SER A 33 13.00 -7.56 4.96
N ILE A 34 12.23 -6.54 4.56
CA ILE A 34 11.89 -5.40 5.42
C ILE A 34 11.09 -5.87 6.65
N ASN A 35 10.08 -6.72 6.45
CA ASN A 35 9.23 -7.23 7.52
C ASN A 35 9.99 -8.12 8.53
N ASN A 36 11.00 -8.84 8.07
CA ASN A 36 11.83 -9.70 8.92
C ASN A 36 13.10 -8.99 9.45
N SER A 37 13.30 -7.71 9.11
CA SER A 37 14.45 -6.96 9.58
C SER A 37 14.37 -6.72 11.10
N THR A 38 15.54 -6.60 11.74
CA THR A 38 15.65 -6.23 13.17
C THR A 38 15.77 -4.71 13.36
N LEU A 39 15.43 -3.93 12.34
CA LEU A 39 15.52 -2.48 12.39
C LEU A 39 14.55 -1.89 13.43
N PRO A 40 14.92 -0.78 14.09
CA PRO A 40 14.07 -0.16 15.09
C PRO A 40 12.77 0.34 14.47
N VAL A 41 11.67 0.09 15.17
CA VAL A 41 10.33 0.54 14.78
C VAL A 41 9.96 1.75 15.61
N ILE A 42 9.73 2.88 14.95
CA ILE A 42 9.17 4.09 15.56
C ILE A 42 7.65 3.93 15.58
N ARG A 43 7.00 4.30 16.69
CA ARG A 43 5.54 4.18 16.85
C ARG A 43 4.95 5.46 17.39
N ASP A 44 3.75 5.77 16.94
CA ASP A 44 2.95 6.90 17.42
C ASP A 44 1.46 6.53 17.36
N SER A 45 0.60 7.34 17.97
CA SER A 45 -0.84 7.15 17.91
C SER A 45 -1.62 8.46 17.91
N VAL A 46 -2.74 8.47 17.20
CA VAL A 46 -3.68 9.60 17.16
C VAL A 46 -5.05 9.09 17.60
N ILE A 47 -5.68 9.81 18.52
CA ILE A 47 -7.04 9.52 19.01
C ILE A 47 -7.92 10.72 18.69
N ASN A 48 -9.07 10.47 18.07
CA ASN A 48 -10.09 11.47 17.79
C ASN A 48 -11.43 10.96 18.30
N GLU A 49 -12.09 11.74 19.17
CA GLU A 49 -13.40 11.41 19.70
C GLU A 49 -14.36 12.57 19.45
N VAL A 50 -15.53 12.27 18.89
CA VAL A 50 -16.61 13.22 18.67
C VAL A 50 -17.89 12.64 19.27
N PRO A 51 -18.06 12.75 20.61
CA PRO A 51 -19.17 12.10 21.32
C PRO A 51 -20.55 12.55 20.84
N ALA A 52 -20.68 13.81 20.42
CA ALA A 52 -21.94 14.39 19.94
C ALA A 52 -22.57 13.61 18.77
N ILE A 53 -21.75 12.91 17.98
CA ILE A 53 -22.20 12.08 16.86
C ILE A 53 -21.86 10.59 17.07
N GLY A 54 -21.46 10.21 18.29
CA GLY A 54 -21.10 8.82 18.62
C GLY A 54 -19.91 8.27 17.83
N PHE A 55 -18.94 9.12 17.45
CA PHE A 55 -17.78 8.73 16.66
C PHE A 55 -16.50 8.68 17.52
N SER A 56 -15.71 7.62 17.33
CA SER A 56 -14.37 7.48 17.90
C SER A 56 -13.43 6.86 16.87
N SER A 57 -12.21 7.37 16.79
CA SER A 57 -11.16 6.87 15.92
C SER A 57 -9.85 6.79 16.70
N ARG A 58 -9.14 5.68 16.55
CA ARG A 58 -7.79 5.50 17.05
C ARG A 58 -6.91 4.96 15.94
N ALA A 59 -5.91 5.73 15.54
CA ALA A 59 -4.89 5.33 14.59
C ALA A 59 -3.58 5.05 15.32
N TYR A 60 -2.97 3.90 15.01
CA TYR A 60 -1.61 3.56 15.38
C TYR A 60 -0.74 3.69 14.13
N ILE A 61 0.34 4.44 14.26
CA ILE A 61 1.31 4.66 13.19
C ILE A 61 2.60 3.95 13.59
N SER A 62 3.18 3.21 12.66
CA SER A 62 4.51 2.63 12.85
C SER A 62 5.37 2.81 11.61
N MET A 63 6.67 2.97 11.82
CA MET A 63 7.62 3.27 10.77
C MET A 63 8.93 2.56 10.99
N VAL A 64 9.54 2.09 9.91
CA VAL A 64 10.88 1.52 9.88
C VAL A 64 11.78 2.41 9.03
N LEU A 65 12.91 2.82 9.60
CA LEU A 65 13.90 3.67 8.95
C LEU A 65 15.24 2.93 8.79
N LEU A 66 15.96 3.25 7.71
CA LEU A 66 17.37 2.91 7.52
C LEU A 66 18.09 4.14 7.00
N GLU A 67 19.11 4.62 7.72
CA GLU A 67 19.91 5.79 7.30
C GLU A 67 19.03 7.00 6.92
N ASN A 68 18.04 7.33 7.75
CA ASN A 68 17.05 8.40 7.52
C ASN A 68 16.13 8.22 6.30
N LYS A 69 16.14 7.04 5.67
CA LYS A 69 15.19 6.67 4.61
C LYS A 69 14.08 5.81 5.17
N VAL A 70 12.84 6.11 4.79
CA VAL A 70 11.68 5.28 5.13
C VAL A 70 11.75 3.99 4.32
N LEU A 71 11.64 2.85 4.99
CA LEU A 71 11.50 1.54 4.37
C LEU A 71 10.07 1.00 4.45
N LYS A 72 9.40 1.29 5.57
CA LYS A 72 8.02 0.87 5.82
C LYS A 72 7.29 1.94 6.62
N TYR A 73 6.05 2.19 6.26
CA TYR A 73 5.10 2.95 7.03
C TYR A 73 3.79 2.17 7.14
N THR A 74 3.26 2.01 8.34
CA THR A 74 1.97 1.36 8.57
C THR A 74 1.09 2.28 9.38
N GLN A 75 -0.15 2.45 8.92
CA GLN A 75 -1.21 3.09 9.68
C GLN A 75 -2.33 2.07 9.89
N HIS A 76 -2.60 1.74 11.15
CA HIS A 76 -3.66 0.85 11.58
C HIS A 76 -4.72 1.64 12.35
N THR A 77 -5.93 1.73 11.83
CA THR A 77 -6.99 2.59 12.36
C THR A 77 -8.19 1.77 12.80
N PHE A 78 -8.62 1.99 14.04
CA PHE A 78 -9.87 1.49 14.59
C PHE A 78 -10.88 2.62 14.61
N LEU A 79 -12.03 2.41 13.99
CA LEU A 79 -13.14 3.33 13.92
C LEU A 79 -14.34 2.70 14.62
N THR A 80 -15.02 3.49 15.44
CA THR A 80 -16.32 3.15 16.03
C THR A 80 -17.27 4.29 15.75
N SER A 81 -18.42 4.00 15.14
CA SER A 81 -19.49 4.97 14.90
C SER A 81 -20.82 4.45 15.45
N LEU A 82 -21.70 5.38 15.82
CA LEU A 82 -23.09 5.09 16.16
C LEU A 82 -23.99 5.54 15.02
N GLU A 83 -24.66 4.60 14.37
CA GLU A 83 -25.60 4.88 13.28
C GLU A 83 -26.95 4.25 13.61
N ASN A 84 -28.01 5.07 13.68
CA ASN A 84 -29.37 4.62 14.00
C ASN A 84 -29.45 3.78 15.30
N GLY A 85 -28.63 4.09 16.30
CA GLY A 85 -28.56 3.36 17.57
C GLY A 85 -27.74 2.06 17.54
N ALA A 86 -27.22 1.66 16.37
CA ALA A 86 -26.32 0.53 16.23
C ALA A 86 -24.85 0.98 16.27
N THR A 87 -24.00 0.22 16.96
CA THR A 87 -22.55 0.46 17.00
C THR A 87 -21.89 -0.27 15.84
N ASN A 88 -21.28 0.49 14.93
CA ASN A 88 -20.48 -0.04 13.83
C ASN A 88 -18.99 0.06 14.17
N LYS A 89 -18.23 -0.99 13.84
CA LYS A 89 -16.79 -1.04 14.05
C LYS A 89 -16.10 -1.36 12.74
N LEU A 90 -15.18 -0.49 12.34
CA LEU A 90 -14.37 -0.64 11.15
C LEU A 90 -12.89 -0.61 11.55
N GLU A 91 -12.15 -1.62 11.13
CA GLU A 91 -10.71 -1.69 11.28
C GLU A 91 -10.08 -1.55 9.89
N THR A 92 -9.16 -0.61 9.72
CA THR A 92 -8.45 -0.41 8.45
C THR A 92 -6.95 -0.41 8.68
N ASN A 93 -6.19 -0.92 7.72
CA ASN A 93 -4.74 -0.83 7.76
C ASN A 93 -4.23 -0.50 6.37
N SER A 94 -3.31 0.47 6.29
CA SER A 94 -2.55 0.75 5.07
C SER A 94 -1.07 0.65 5.40
N THR A 95 -0.36 -0.22 4.69
CA THR A 95 1.09 -0.38 4.80
C THR A 95 1.74 0.00 3.48
N PHE A 96 2.69 0.91 3.54
CA PHE A 96 3.48 1.41 2.42
C PHE A 96 4.92 0.91 2.57
N TYR A 97 5.47 0.34 1.50
CA TYR A 97 6.84 -0.16 1.44
C TYR A 97 7.64 0.63 0.41
N TYR A 98 8.90 0.88 0.75
CA TYR A 98 9.76 1.78 0.00
C TYR A 98 11.10 1.13 -0.33
N GLN A 99 11.65 1.47 -1.49
CA GLN A 99 13.03 1.20 -1.87
C GLN A 99 13.64 2.51 -2.38
N GLU A 100 14.73 2.95 -1.75
CA GLU A 100 15.42 4.18 -2.14
C GLU A 100 14.50 5.41 -2.23
N GLN A 101 13.53 5.52 -1.31
CA GLN A 101 12.49 6.56 -1.25
C GLN A 101 11.36 6.45 -2.29
N TYR A 102 11.41 5.49 -3.21
CA TYR A 102 10.31 5.19 -4.12
C TYR A 102 9.34 4.19 -3.49
N LEU A 103 8.04 4.44 -3.68
CA LEU A 103 7.00 3.48 -3.33
C LEU A 103 7.15 2.23 -4.20
N ILE A 104 7.19 1.04 -3.57
CA ILE A 104 7.28 -0.25 -4.28
C ILE A 104 6.04 -1.12 -4.07
N LYS A 105 5.38 -1.01 -2.92
CA LYS A 105 4.17 -1.78 -2.61
C LYS A 105 3.28 -1.04 -1.61
N VAL A 106 1.97 -1.17 -1.78
CA VAL A 106 0.97 -0.85 -0.78
C VAL A 106 0.14 -2.08 -0.48
N GLU A 107 -0.10 -2.35 0.80
CA GLU A 107 -1.03 -3.36 1.29
C GLU A 107 -2.12 -2.65 2.10
N GLU A 108 -3.36 -2.68 1.63
CA GLU A 108 -4.51 -2.17 2.36
C GLU A 108 -5.44 -3.31 2.77
N TYR A 109 -5.99 -3.24 3.98
CA TYR A 109 -7.16 -4.02 4.33
C TYR A 109 -8.20 -3.20 5.07
N ALA A 110 -9.45 -3.60 4.93
CA ALA A 110 -10.57 -3.12 5.72
C ALA A 110 -11.32 -4.33 6.30
N LYS A 111 -11.70 -4.24 7.57
CA LYS A 111 -12.42 -5.28 8.29
C LYS A 111 -13.62 -4.70 9.01
N GLU A 112 -14.79 -5.27 8.75
CA GLU A 112 -16.05 -4.91 9.38
C GLU A 112 -16.72 -6.20 9.87
N GLY A 113 -16.83 -6.36 11.20
CA GLY A 113 -17.22 -7.63 11.80
C GLY A 113 -16.27 -8.77 11.40
N ASP A 114 -16.83 -9.82 10.79
CA ASP A 114 -16.07 -10.99 10.29
C ASP A 114 -15.60 -10.85 8.83
N LYS A 115 -16.04 -9.80 8.13
CA LYS A 115 -15.67 -9.59 6.72
C LYS A 115 -14.36 -8.81 6.66
N LYS A 116 -13.37 -9.38 5.96
CA LYS A 116 -12.10 -8.72 5.66
C LYS A 116 -11.93 -8.61 4.14
N GLN A 117 -11.58 -7.42 3.66
CA GLN A 117 -11.19 -7.17 2.28
C GLN A 117 -9.74 -6.72 2.27
N GLU A 118 -8.94 -7.30 1.38
CA GLU A 118 -7.52 -7.00 1.23
C GLU A 118 -7.23 -6.62 -0.22
N ALA A 119 -6.35 -5.65 -0.41
CA ALA A 119 -5.91 -5.21 -1.72
C ALA A 119 -4.44 -4.81 -1.69
N HIS A 120 -3.71 -5.19 -2.73
CA HIS A 120 -2.30 -4.90 -2.89
C HIS A 120 -2.09 -4.12 -4.18
N TRP A 121 -1.17 -3.15 -4.14
CA TRP A 121 -0.70 -2.40 -5.30
C TRP A 121 0.81 -2.48 -5.36
N TYR A 122 1.34 -2.73 -6.54
CA TYR A 122 2.75 -2.87 -6.82
C TYR A 122 3.20 -1.76 -7.77
N TYR A 123 4.38 -1.24 -7.51
CA TYR A 123 4.90 -0.06 -8.19
C TYR A 123 6.33 -0.30 -8.67
N HIS A 124 6.66 0.29 -9.81
CA HIS A 124 8.02 0.35 -10.32
C HIS A 124 8.25 1.74 -10.94
N GLU A 125 9.33 2.40 -10.54
CA GLU A 125 9.70 3.74 -11.04
C GLU A 125 8.54 4.76 -10.96
N GLY A 126 7.80 4.74 -9.85
CA GLY A 126 6.68 5.66 -9.61
C GLY A 126 5.41 5.36 -10.41
N LYS A 127 5.30 4.20 -11.06
CA LYS A 127 4.11 3.79 -11.82
C LYS A 127 3.51 2.50 -11.27
N PRO A 128 2.17 2.37 -11.21
CA PRO A 128 1.54 1.10 -10.90
C PRO A 128 1.88 0.06 -11.97
N ILE A 129 2.32 -1.12 -11.56
CA ILE A 129 2.59 -2.26 -12.46
C ILE A 129 1.59 -3.41 -12.28
N TYR A 130 0.98 -3.52 -11.09
CA TYR A 130 0.02 -4.57 -10.78
C TYR A 130 -0.82 -4.19 -9.56
N TRP A 131 -2.07 -4.67 -9.50
CA TRP A 131 -2.92 -4.57 -8.32
C TRP A 131 -3.89 -5.74 -8.24
N THR A 132 -4.29 -6.11 -7.03
CA THR A 132 -5.22 -7.23 -6.78
C THR A 132 -6.68 -6.80 -6.65
N SER A 133 -6.95 -5.50 -6.46
CA SER A 133 -8.31 -4.99 -6.35
C SER A 133 -9.05 -5.11 -7.68
N SER A 134 -10.23 -5.74 -7.65
CA SER A 134 -11.13 -5.83 -8.79
C SER A 134 -12.07 -4.63 -8.93
N ALA A 135 -11.96 -3.63 -8.04
CA ALA A 135 -12.80 -2.44 -8.09
C ALA A 135 -12.53 -1.61 -9.35
N GLU A 136 -13.59 -1.04 -9.94
CA GLU A 136 -13.50 -0.22 -11.17
C GLU A 136 -12.55 0.99 -11.01
N ASN A 137 -12.32 1.45 -9.78
CA ASN A 137 -11.46 2.58 -9.46
C ASN A 137 -10.03 2.18 -9.01
N ALA A 138 -9.63 0.91 -9.15
CA ALA A 138 -8.34 0.42 -8.65
C ALA A 138 -7.13 1.16 -9.22
N ALA A 139 -7.17 1.54 -10.51
CA ALA A 139 -6.11 2.32 -11.15
C ALA A 139 -6.02 3.76 -10.59
N SER A 140 -7.16 4.44 -10.46
CA SER A 140 -7.23 5.78 -9.84
C SER A 140 -6.75 5.76 -8.38
N ARG A 141 -7.13 4.71 -7.64
CA ARG A 141 -6.61 4.48 -6.28
C ARG A 141 -5.10 4.31 -6.28
N ALA A 142 -4.54 3.56 -7.25
CA ALA A 142 -3.10 3.36 -7.35
C ALA A 142 -2.33 4.69 -7.51
N GLU A 143 -2.85 5.61 -8.33
CA GLU A 143 -2.29 6.95 -8.49
C GLU A 143 -2.43 7.81 -7.23
N GLN A 144 -3.59 7.73 -6.56
CA GLN A 144 -3.81 8.45 -5.30
C GLN A 144 -2.82 7.99 -4.22
N LEU A 145 -2.54 6.68 -4.14
CA LEU A 145 -1.61 6.10 -3.19
C LEU A 145 -0.17 6.61 -3.39
N ILE A 146 0.25 6.84 -4.63
CA ILE A 146 1.54 7.50 -4.92
C ILE A 146 1.57 8.91 -4.31
N LYS A 147 0.53 9.72 -4.56
CA LYS A 147 0.45 11.09 -4.02
C LYS A 147 0.47 11.13 -2.49
N ILE A 148 -0.26 10.21 -1.85
CA ILE A 148 -0.27 10.07 -0.38
C ILE A 148 1.13 9.70 0.11
N SER A 149 1.76 8.72 -0.53
CA SER A 149 3.10 8.26 -0.22
C SER A 149 4.14 9.39 -0.30
N ASP A 150 4.13 10.18 -1.38
CA ASP A 150 5.06 11.29 -1.56
C ASP A 150 4.88 12.36 -0.48
N ALA A 151 3.63 12.71 -0.18
CA ALA A 151 3.32 13.66 0.90
C ALA A 151 3.82 13.17 2.26
N MET A 152 3.67 11.88 2.55
CA MET A 152 4.16 11.26 3.78
C MET A 152 5.67 11.27 3.87
N VAL A 153 6.38 10.80 2.83
CA VAL A 153 7.85 10.76 2.80
C VAL A 153 8.42 12.17 2.98
N ASN A 154 7.87 13.16 2.28
CA ASN A 154 8.29 14.56 2.41
C ASN A 154 8.07 15.10 3.83
N ALA A 155 6.91 14.82 4.43
CA ALA A 155 6.61 15.24 5.80
C ALA A 155 7.59 14.61 6.81
N ILE A 156 7.92 13.33 6.65
CA ILE A 156 8.85 12.61 7.53
C ILE A 156 10.26 13.17 7.38
N GLN A 157 10.77 13.31 6.15
CA GLN A 157 12.10 13.84 5.88
C GLN A 157 12.28 15.26 6.41
N SER A 158 11.25 16.11 6.29
CA SER A 158 11.26 17.47 6.83
C SER A 158 11.40 17.53 8.35
N ARG A 159 11.02 16.46 9.06
CA ARG A 159 11.16 16.35 10.52
C ARG A 159 12.50 15.77 10.92
N ILE A 160 13.07 14.85 10.14
CA ILE A 160 14.37 14.23 10.41
C ILE A 160 15.52 15.24 10.19
N ASN A 161 15.39 16.12 9.20
CA ASN A 161 16.44 17.09 8.84
C ASN A 161 16.44 18.39 9.66
N LYS A 162 15.63 18.48 10.72
CA LYS A 162 15.60 19.61 11.65
C LYS A 162 16.43 19.28 12.88
#